data_AF-A0A0K8WBR2-F1
#
_entry.id   AF-A0A0K8WBR2-F1
#
_cell.length_a   1.000
_cell.length_b   1.000
_cell.length_c   1.000
_cell.angle_alpha   90.00
_cell.angle_beta   90.00
_cell.angle_gamma   90.00
#
_symmetry.space_group_name_H-M   'P 1'
#
loop_
_entity.id
_entity.type
_entity.pdbx_description
1 polymer ?
#
loop_
_entity_poly.entity_id
_entity_poly.type
_entity_poly.pdbx_seq_one_letter_code
_entity_poly.pdbx_strand_id
1 'polypeptide(L)'
;MQMYKHFVAEDALNDQWSSAMHGKRCPCRTRASPRAKYLVERLRDSWQHLLRDRATRTLTYNDEQFHALEKIKVFRNGDRIKALLIDDVKPAVAQMAECLADWYKLAQTVYLKTQILEKDVRDYERKLNDLRDELYHLKSEMKVDENSKASTNNNNKLSKNVQKSFIKKIHKQHEEVLQIMNQNAMLINRLKELGIDCSSVKQFETVLNKT
;
A
#
# COMPACT_ATOMS: atom_id res chain seq x y z
N MET A 1 -5.84 7.16 -1.78
CA MET A 1 -5.72 7.99 -3.02
C MET A 1 -4.29 8.31 -3.43
N GLN A 2 -3.34 8.50 -2.50
CA GLN A 2 -1.97 8.94 -2.81
C GLN A 2 -1.18 7.97 -3.72
N MET A 3 -1.36 6.66 -3.56
CA MET A 3 -0.64 5.65 -4.35
C MET A 3 -1.13 5.55 -5.80
N TYR A 4 -2.45 5.62 -6.01
CA TYR A 4 -3.04 5.70 -7.35
C TYR A 4 -2.56 6.97 -8.07
N LYS A 5 -2.56 8.11 -7.37
CA LYS A 5 -2.09 9.37 -7.94
C LYS A 5 -0.62 9.27 -8.39
N HIS A 6 0.27 8.79 -7.53
CA HIS A 6 1.70 8.71 -7.87
C HIS A 6 2.05 7.64 -8.91
N PHE A 7 1.51 6.42 -8.80
CA PHE A 7 1.98 5.34 -9.67
C PHE A 7 1.11 5.09 -10.90
N VAL A 8 -0.14 5.57 -10.90
CA VAL A 8 -1.07 5.38 -12.03
C VAL A 8 -1.31 6.69 -12.78
N ALA A 9 -1.59 7.78 -12.07
CA ALA A 9 -1.87 9.07 -12.72
C ALA A 9 -0.59 9.82 -13.13
N GLU A 10 0.45 9.75 -12.31
CA GLU A 10 1.74 10.42 -12.54
C GLU A 10 2.79 9.49 -13.19
N ASP A 11 2.44 8.24 -13.51
CA ASP A 11 3.32 7.26 -14.19
C ASP A 11 4.73 7.15 -13.58
N ALA A 12 4.85 7.28 -12.25
CA ALA A 12 6.14 7.47 -11.57
C ALA A 12 7.16 6.36 -11.82
N LEU A 13 6.72 5.12 -12.11
CA LEU A 13 7.63 4.03 -12.47
C LEU A 13 8.28 4.26 -13.83
N ASN A 14 7.50 4.71 -14.81
CA ASN A 14 8.00 4.99 -16.14
C ASN A 14 8.89 6.24 -16.15
N ASP A 15 8.51 7.25 -15.37
CA ASP A 15 9.33 8.45 -15.18
C ASP A 15 10.67 8.14 -14.50
N GLN A 16 10.66 7.30 -13.46
CA GLN A 16 11.88 6.85 -12.81
C GLN A 16 12.79 6.08 -13.78
N TRP A 17 12.21 5.15 -14.55
CA TRP A 17 12.96 4.40 -15.57
C TRP A 17 13.55 5.33 -16.63
N SER A 18 12.73 6.21 -17.20
CA SER A 18 13.10 7.15 -18.25
C SER A 18 14.19 8.11 -17.77
N SER A 19 14.09 8.61 -16.54
CA SER A 19 15.09 9.45 -15.89
C SER A 19 16.40 8.71 -15.65
N ALA A 20 16.34 7.49 -15.09
CA ALA A 20 17.53 6.67 -14.81
C ALA A 20 18.29 6.31 -16.09
N MET A 21 17.57 6.03 -17.17
CA MET A 21 18.13 5.70 -18.48
C MET A 21 18.47 6.93 -19.33
N HIS A 22 18.08 8.14 -18.91
CA HIS A 22 18.36 9.36 -19.66
C HIS A 22 19.87 9.60 -19.79
N GLY A 23 20.32 9.91 -21.00
CA GLY A 23 21.74 10.18 -21.29
C GLY A 23 22.69 8.98 -21.14
N LYS A 24 22.21 7.80 -20.74
CA LYS A 24 23.05 6.60 -20.62
C LYS A 24 23.39 6.02 -21.99
N ARG A 25 24.60 5.48 -22.12
CA ARG A 25 25.01 4.78 -23.36
C ARG A 25 24.26 3.47 -23.47
N CYS A 26 23.78 3.17 -24.68
CA CYS A 26 23.10 1.93 -24.98
C CYS A 26 23.76 1.28 -26.21
N PRO A 27 24.20 0.01 -26.11
CA PRO A 27 24.84 -0.70 -27.23
C PRO A 27 23.99 -0.73 -28.51
N CYS A 28 22.66 -0.71 -28.36
CA CYS A 28 21.73 -0.65 -29.48
C CYS A 28 21.79 0.71 -30.18
N ARG A 29 21.81 1.81 -29.40
CA ARG A 29 21.90 3.18 -29.93
C ARG A 29 23.25 3.46 -30.57
N THR A 30 24.35 2.95 -29.99
CA THR A 30 25.70 3.09 -30.56
C THR A 30 25.99 2.13 -31.71
N ARG A 31 25.00 1.31 -32.09
CA ARG A 31 25.11 0.27 -33.14
C ARG A 31 26.33 -0.62 -32.93
N ALA A 32 26.61 -0.99 -31.68
CA ALA A 32 27.79 -1.75 -31.31
C ALA A 32 27.85 -3.11 -32.03
N SER A 33 26.72 -3.81 -32.15
CA SER A 33 26.64 -5.10 -32.86
C SER A 33 27.02 -4.99 -34.35
N PRO A 34 26.39 -4.10 -35.16
CA PRO A 34 26.83 -3.85 -36.54
C PRO A 34 28.30 -3.45 -36.66
N ARG A 35 28.82 -2.61 -35.76
CA ARG A 35 30.23 -2.18 -35.76
C ARG A 35 31.18 -3.36 -35.48
N ALA A 36 30.84 -4.20 -34.50
CA ALA A 36 31.59 -5.41 -34.19
C ALA A 36 31.60 -6.37 -35.37
N LYS A 37 30.43 -6.62 -35.99
CA LYS A 37 30.31 -7.48 -37.17
C LYS A 37 31.21 -7.01 -38.30
N TYR A 38 31.18 -5.72 -38.63
CA TYR A 38 32.05 -5.15 -39.66
C TYR A 38 33.54 -5.37 -39.36
N LEU A 39 33.98 -5.12 -38.12
CA LEU A 39 35.38 -5.30 -37.74
C LEU A 39 35.81 -6.77 -37.79
N VAL A 40 34.94 -7.70 -37.39
CA VAL A 40 35.19 -9.14 -37.47
C VAL A 40 35.30 -9.60 -38.92
N GLU A 41 34.41 -9.12 -39.80
CA GLU A 41 34.48 -9.41 -41.24
C GLU A 41 35.81 -8.92 -41.83
N ARG A 42 36.25 -7.70 -41.50
CA ARG A 42 37.54 -7.18 -41.96
C ARG A 42 38.74 -7.97 -41.43
N LEU A 43 38.67 -8.41 -40.17
CA LEU A 43 39.71 -9.26 -39.57
C LEU A 43 39.77 -10.62 -40.26
N ARG A 44 38.62 -11.21 -40.58
CA ARG A 44 38.53 -12.47 -41.34
C ARG A 44 39.13 -12.32 -42.74
N ASP A 45 38.80 -11.26 -43.46
CA ASP A 45 39.32 -11.04 -44.82
C ASP A 45 40.85 -10.88 -44.78
N SER A 46 41.37 -10.09 -43.83
CA SER A 46 42.82 -9.89 -43.64
C SER A 46 43.52 -11.22 -43.28
N TRP A 47 42.90 -12.02 -42.41
CA TRP A 47 43.41 -13.35 -42.03
C TRP A 47 43.46 -14.33 -43.21
N GLN A 48 42.45 -14.29 -44.09
CA GLN A 48 42.43 -15.13 -45.29
C GLN A 48 43.57 -14.77 -46.25
N HIS A 49 43.92 -13.49 -46.39
CA HIS A 49 45.10 -13.08 -47.15
C HIS A 49 46.38 -13.66 -46.55
N LEU A 50 46.59 -13.50 -45.24
CA LEU A 50 47.76 -14.04 -44.54
C LEU A 50 47.88 -15.57 -44.67
N LEU A 51 46.76 -16.29 -44.68
CA LEU A 51 46.75 -17.74 -44.88
C LEU A 51 47.16 -18.14 -46.30
N ARG A 52 46.71 -17.40 -47.32
CA ARG A 52 47.13 -17.63 -48.71
C ARG A 52 48.62 -17.37 -48.86
N ASP A 53 49.10 -16.26 -48.32
CA ASP A 53 50.52 -15.90 -48.35
C ASP A 53 51.38 -16.97 -47.69
N ARG A 54 50.95 -17.51 -46.55
CA ARG A 54 51.65 -18.59 -45.84
C ARG A 54 51.74 -19.88 -46.68
N ALA A 55 50.73 -20.18 -47.48
CA ALA A 55 50.73 -21.36 -48.35
C ALA A 55 51.72 -21.19 -49.52
N THR A 56 51.99 -19.94 -49.92
CA THR A 56 53.01 -19.59 -50.91
C THR A 56 54.39 -19.55 -50.25
N ARG A 57 55.23 -20.56 -50.50
CA ARG A 57 56.56 -20.70 -49.87
C ARG A 57 57.51 -19.51 -50.06
N THR A 58 57.30 -18.72 -51.12
CA THR A 58 58.09 -17.52 -51.44
C THR A 58 57.16 -16.43 -51.99
N LEU A 59 57.22 -15.25 -51.40
CA LEU A 59 56.45 -14.07 -51.81
C LEU A 59 57.32 -13.16 -52.68
N THR A 60 56.71 -12.42 -53.59
CA THR A 60 57.42 -11.31 -54.26
C THR A 60 57.64 -10.18 -53.27
N TYR A 61 58.59 -9.27 -53.53
CA TYR A 61 58.82 -8.11 -52.67
C TYR A 61 57.54 -7.31 -52.40
N ASN A 62 56.69 -7.11 -53.43
CA ASN A 62 55.43 -6.40 -53.28
C ASN A 62 54.43 -7.16 -52.39
N ASP A 63 54.36 -8.49 -52.54
CA ASP A 63 53.49 -9.33 -51.71
C ASP A 63 53.98 -9.36 -50.25
N GLU A 64 55.30 -9.32 -50.00
CA GLU A 64 55.85 -9.19 -48.65
C GLU A 64 55.44 -7.87 -47.98
N GLN A 65 55.45 -6.76 -48.73
CA GLN A 65 54.95 -5.48 -48.22
C GLN A 65 53.45 -5.55 -47.92
N PHE A 66 52.65 -6.13 -48.82
CA PHE A 66 51.21 -6.31 -48.58
C PHE A 66 50.95 -7.21 -47.36
N HIS A 67 51.70 -8.30 -47.21
CA HIS A 67 51.64 -9.20 -46.07
C HIS A 67 51.92 -8.47 -44.74
N ALA A 68 52.92 -7.60 -44.72
CA ALA A 68 53.21 -6.75 -43.55
C ALA A 68 52.05 -5.79 -43.24
N LEU A 69 51.44 -5.18 -44.25
CA LEU A 69 50.27 -4.31 -44.08
C LEU A 69 49.05 -5.08 -43.55
N GLU A 70 48.81 -6.31 -44.02
CA GLU A 70 47.73 -7.16 -43.52
C GLU A 70 47.92 -7.52 -42.04
N LYS A 71 49.15 -7.79 -41.59
CA LYS A 71 49.44 -7.98 -40.15
C LYS A 71 49.10 -6.75 -39.32
N ILE A 72 49.47 -5.56 -39.81
CA ILE A 72 49.13 -4.29 -39.15
C ILE A 72 47.60 -4.09 -39.10
N LYS A 73 46.88 -4.41 -40.18
CA LYS A 73 45.40 -4.35 -40.21
C LYS A 73 44.78 -5.29 -39.20
N VAL A 74 45.24 -6.54 -39.10
CA VAL A 74 44.76 -7.51 -38.11
C VAL A 74 44.94 -6.97 -36.69
N PHE A 75 46.14 -6.48 -36.36
CA PHE A 75 46.43 -5.90 -35.05
C PHE A 75 45.50 -4.73 -34.73
N ARG A 76 45.40 -3.75 -35.63
CA ARG A 76 44.55 -2.56 -35.44
C ARG A 76 43.06 -2.90 -35.31
N ASN A 77 42.56 -3.83 -36.13
CA ASN A 77 41.16 -4.26 -36.04
C ASN A 77 40.89 -5.04 -34.75
N GLY A 78 41.84 -5.86 -34.30
CA GLY A 78 41.79 -6.54 -33.01
C GLY A 78 41.65 -5.55 -31.85
N ASP A 79 42.50 -4.52 -31.82
CA ASP A 79 42.44 -3.46 -30.80
C ASP A 79 41.11 -2.70 -30.83
N ARG A 80 40.59 -2.40 -32.02
CA ARG A 80 39.29 -1.72 -32.16
C ARG A 80 38.12 -2.57 -31.67
N ILE A 81 38.13 -3.88 -31.93
CA ILE A 81 37.11 -4.80 -31.42
C ILE A 81 37.20 -4.86 -29.89
N LYS A 82 38.42 -4.98 -29.36
CA LYS A 82 38.68 -5.02 -27.93
C LYS A 82 38.19 -3.74 -27.24
N ALA A 83 38.52 -2.57 -27.77
CA ALA A 83 38.05 -1.28 -27.26
C ALA A 83 36.52 -1.16 -27.33
N LEU A 84 35.90 -1.59 -28.44
CA LEU A 84 34.44 -1.60 -28.55
C LEU A 84 33.79 -2.46 -27.45
N LEU A 85 34.38 -3.61 -27.12
CA LEU A 85 33.86 -4.48 -26.07
C LEU A 85 34.11 -3.92 -24.67
N ILE A 86 35.36 -3.56 -24.36
CA ILE A 86 35.81 -3.20 -23.01
C ILE A 86 35.36 -1.79 -22.63
N ASP A 87 35.46 -0.83 -23.54
CA ASP A 87 35.29 0.59 -23.23
C ASP A 87 33.88 1.11 -23.54
N ASP A 88 33.13 0.43 -24.41
CA ASP A 88 31.78 0.85 -24.83
C ASP A 88 30.70 -0.13 -24.33
N VAL A 89 30.74 -1.39 -24.79
CA VAL A 89 29.64 -2.33 -24.53
C VAL A 89 29.58 -2.78 -23.07
N LYS A 90 30.69 -3.26 -22.50
CA LYS A 90 30.73 -3.78 -21.13
C LYS A 90 30.25 -2.75 -20.08
N PRO A 91 30.79 -1.51 -20.03
CA PRO A 91 30.34 -0.52 -19.06
C PRO A 91 28.89 -0.08 -19.28
N ALA A 92 28.45 0.03 -20.54
CA ALA A 92 27.06 0.36 -20.84
C ALA A 92 26.09 -0.71 -20.34
N VAL A 93 26.39 -1.99 -20.56
CA VAL A 93 25.56 -3.10 -20.09
C VAL A 93 25.54 -3.17 -18.56
N ALA A 94 26.70 -3.00 -17.90
CA ALA A 94 26.77 -2.98 -16.44
C ALA A 94 25.91 -1.86 -15.84
N GLN A 95 26.03 -0.64 -16.36
CA GLN A 95 25.23 0.50 -15.92
C GLN A 95 23.73 0.28 -16.15
N MET A 96 23.35 -0.28 -17.30
CA MET A 96 21.94 -0.61 -17.57
C MET A 96 21.39 -1.66 -16.58
N ALA A 97 22.21 -2.65 -16.20
CA ALA A 97 21.82 -3.67 -15.24
C ALA A 97 21.60 -3.08 -13.84
N GLU A 98 22.45 -2.14 -13.42
CA GLU A 98 22.29 -1.40 -12.16
C GLU A 98 21.00 -0.59 -12.15
N CYS A 99 20.75 0.20 -13.21
CA CYS A 99 19.50 0.97 -13.32
C CYS A 99 18.25 0.07 -13.29
N LEU A 100 18.31 -1.09 -13.96
CA LEU A 100 17.22 -2.07 -13.92
C LEU A 100 17.00 -2.65 -12.53
N ALA A 101 18.09 -2.97 -11.82
CA ALA A 101 17.99 -3.51 -10.46
C ALA A 101 17.31 -2.51 -9.51
N ASP A 102 17.67 -1.22 -9.60
CA ASP A 102 17.07 -0.19 -8.74
C ASP A 102 15.62 0.12 -9.09
N TRP A 103 15.30 0.17 -10.39
CA TRP A 103 13.92 0.28 -10.84
C TRP A 103 13.06 -0.90 -10.37
N TYR A 104 13.59 -2.12 -10.48
CA TYR A 104 12.88 -3.33 -10.08
C TYR A 104 12.59 -3.36 -8.56
N LYS A 105 13.53 -2.91 -7.73
CA LYS A 105 13.31 -2.78 -6.27
C LYS A 105 12.14 -1.83 -5.97
N LEU A 106 12.07 -0.69 -6.69
CA LEU A 106 10.94 0.23 -6.53
C LEU A 106 9.63 -0.42 -6.97
N ALA A 107 9.61 -1.03 -8.16
CA ALA A 107 8.43 -1.72 -8.69
C ALA A 107 7.92 -2.82 -7.74
N GLN A 108 8.83 -3.60 -7.16
CA GLN A 108 8.50 -4.63 -6.17
C GLN A 108 7.86 -4.02 -4.90
N THR A 109 8.40 -2.89 -4.44
CA THR A 109 7.83 -2.17 -3.28
C THR A 109 6.41 -1.68 -3.57
N VAL A 110 6.17 -1.14 -4.77
CA VAL A 110 4.83 -0.69 -5.20
C VAL A 110 3.88 -1.87 -5.27
N TYR A 111 4.30 -2.98 -5.87
CA TYR A 111 3.51 -4.20 -5.97
C TYR A 111 3.06 -4.72 -4.60
N LEU A 112 3.98 -4.80 -3.63
CA LEU A 112 3.67 -5.24 -2.27
C LEU A 112 2.67 -4.30 -1.58
N LYS A 113 2.85 -2.98 -1.73
CA LYS A 113 1.90 -2.00 -1.19
C LYS A 113 0.50 -2.15 -1.80
N THR A 114 0.41 -2.43 -3.10
CA THR A 114 -0.87 -2.73 -3.77
C THR A 114 -1.53 -3.97 -3.20
N GLN A 115 -0.76 -5.06 -3.01
CA GLN A 115 -1.27 -6.31 -2.45
C GLN A 115 -1.82 -6.14 -1.03
N ILE A 116 -1.11 -5.37 -0.19
CA ILE A 116 -1.57 -5.03 1.16
C ILE A 116 -2.87 -4.22 1.08
N LEU A 117 -2.90 -3.18 0.26
CA LEU A 117 -4.08 -2.33 0.10
C LEU A 117 -5.30 -3.13 -0.40
N GLU A 118 -5.11 -4.04 -1.33
CA GLU A 118 -6.16 -4.91 -1.84
C GLU A 118 -6.72 -5.83 -0.75
N LYS A 119 -5.86 -6.37 0.12
CA LYS A 119 -6.28 -7.12 1.30
C LYS A 119 -7.08 -6.24 2.25
N ASP A 120 -6.59 -5.05 2.57
CA ASP A 120 -7.27 -4.12 3.49
C ASP A 120 -8.67 -3.76 2.97
N VAL A 121 -8.81 -3.48 1.66
CA VAL A 121 -10.11 -3.20 1.03
C VAL A 121 -11.07 -4.38 1.21
N ARG A 122 -10.64 -5.61 0.93
CA ARG A 122 -11.48 -6.81 1.15
C ARG A 122 -11.87 -7.00 2.61
N ASP A 123 -10.98 -6.67 3.54
CA ASP A 123 -11.26 -6.78 4.98
C ASP A 123 -12.30 -5.73 5.42
N TYR A 124 -12.23 -4.51 4.88
CA TYR A 124 -13.23 -3.48 5.13
C TYR A 124 -14.58 -3.80 4.48
N GLU A 125 -14.60 -4.31 3.25
CA GLU A 125 -15.83 -4.74 2.58
C GLU A 125 -16.56 -5.82 3.38
N ARG A 126 -15.82 -6.80 3.94
CA ARG A 126 -16.39 -7.83 4.82
C ARG A 126 -17.01 -7.21 6.07
N LYS A 127 -16.27 -6.39 6.81
CA LYS A 127 -16.79 -5.70 8.01
C LYS A 127 -18.02 -4.84 7.72
N LEU A 128 -18.05 -4.19 6.56
CA LEU A 128 -19.17 -3.34 6.16
C LEU A 128 -20.42 -4.17 5.83
N ASN A 129 -20.23 -5.35 5.21
CA ASN A 129 -21.31 -6.32 5.02
C ASN A 129 -21.80 -6.90 6.35
N ASP A 130 -20.91 -7.22 7.28
CA ASP A 130 -21.28 -7.72 8.61
C ASP A 130 -22.13 -6.68 9.36
N LEU A 131 -21.69 -5.43 9.41
CA LEU A 131 -22.45 -4.31 10.01
C LEU A 131 -23.80 -4.08 9.32
N ARG A 132 -23.84 -4.20 7.99
CA ARG A 132 -25.08 -4.08 7.22
C ARG A 132 -26.07 -5.18 7.66
N ASP A 133 -25.60 -6.40 7.82
CA ASP A 133 -26.43 -7.55 8.20
C ASP A 133 -26.91 -7.42 9.65
N GLU A 134 -26.06 -6.96 10.57
CA GLU A 134 -26.44 -6.60 11.94
C GLU A 134 -27.53 -5.52 11.97
N LEU A 135 -27.39 -4.45 11.18
CA LEU A 135 -28.40 -3.39 11.09
C LEU A 135 -29.74 -3.90 10.52
N TYR A 136 -29.69 -4.81 9.54
CA TYR A 136 -30.91 -5.43 9.01
C TYR A 136 -31.59 -6.33 10.06
N HIS A 137 -30.81 -7.10 10.82
CA HIS A 137 -31.32 -7.89 11.94
C HIS A 137 -31.98 -7.00 13.00
N LEU A 138 -31.29 -5.96 13.47
CA LEU A 138 -31.80 -5.03 14.47
C LEU A 138 -33.09 -4.33 13.99
N LYS A 139 -33.12 -3.91 12.72
CA LYS A 139 -34.32 -3.31 12.10
C LYS A 139 -35.49 -4.29 12.04
N SER A 140 -35.20 -5.58 11.78
CA SER A 140 -36.23 -6.62 11.78
C SER A 140 -36.79 -6.87 13.18
N GLU A 141 -35.93 -6.94 14.20
CA GLU A 141 -36.34 -7.07 15.61
C GLU A 141 -37.22 -5.90 16.05
N MET A 142 -36.84 -4.67 15.73
CA MET A 142 -37.66 -3.48 16.03
C MET A 142 -39.05 -3.52 15.37
N LYS A 143 -39.16 -4.03 14.14
CA LYS A 143 -40.46 -4.20 13.46
C LYS A 143 -41.32 -5.30 14.08
N VAL A 144 -40.70 -6.37 14.57
CA VAL A 144 -41.41 -7.45 15.28
C VAL A 144 -41.94 -6.92 16.62
N ASP A 145 -41.19 -6.07 17.31
CA ASP A 145 -41.64 -5.39 18.54
C ASP A 145 -42.80 -4.41 18.29
N GLU A 146 -42.85 -3.73 17.15
CA GLU A 146 -44.01 -2.91 16.76
C GLU A 146 -45.23 -3.75 16.37
N ASN A 147 -45.04 -4.83 15.61
CA ASN A 147 -46.14 -5.72 15.19
C ASN A 147 -46.70 -6.58 16.33
N SER A 148 -45.88 -7.01 17.29
CA SER A 148 -46.34 -7.72 18.49
C SER A 148 -47.12 -6.79 19.44
N LYS A 149 -46.79 -5.49 19.48
CA LYS A 149 -47.64 -4.47 20.13
C LYS A 149 -48.96 -4.24 19.40
N ALA A 150 -49.00 -4.37 18.07
CA ALA A 150 -50.24 -4.27 17.28
C ALA A 150 -51.13 -5.53 17.35
N SER A 151 -50.54 -6.74 17.38
CA SER A 151 -51.27 -8.02 17.44
C SER A 151 -51.79 -8.38 18.85
N THR A 152 -51.28 -7.72 19.91
CA THR A 152 -51.76 -7.92 21.29
C THR A 152 -53.05 -7.13 21.59
N ASN A 153 -53.81 -6.68 20.58
CA ASN A 153 -55.01 -5.89 20.84
C ASN A 153 -56.24 -6.70 21.30
N ASN A 154 -56.19 -8.04 21.27
CA ASN A 154 -57.33 -8.88 21.70
C ASN A 154 -57.14 -9.62 23.05
N ASN A 155 -55.92 -9.66 23.62
CA ASN A 155 -55.67 -10.24 24.96
C ASN A 155 -55.32 -9.17 26.04
N ASN A 156 -55.52 -7.90 25.70
CA ASN A 156 -54.92 -6.74 26.37
C ASN A 156 -55.57 -6.32 27.71
N LYS A 157 -56.54 -7.07 28.25
CA LYS A 157 -57.23 -6.67 29.51
C LYS A 157 -56.47 -7.12 30.77
N LEU A 158 -55.82 -8.29 30.75
CA LEU A 158 -55.13 -8.83 31.93
C LEU A 158 -53.73 -8.19 32.12
N SER A 159 -52.98 -8.01 31.04
CA SER A 159 -51.64 -7.40 31.07
C SER A 159 -51.68 -5.90 31.41
N LYS A 160 -52.67 -5.14 30.91
CA LYS A 160 -52.86 -3.72 31.28
C LYS A 160 -53.19 -3.54 32.77
N ASN A 161 -53.84 -4.52 33.41
CA ASN A 161 -54.13 -4.47 34.84
C ASN A 161 -52.87 -4.73 35.70
N VAL A 162 -51.98 -5.63 35.26
CA VAL A 162 -50.69 -5.89 35.92
C VAL A 162 -49.73 -4.71 35.73
N GLN A 163 -49.67 -4.13 34.52
CA GLN A 163 -48.90 -2.90 34.29
C GLN A 163 -49.46 -1.71 35.08
N LYS A 164 -50.78 -1.53 35.14
CA LYS A 164 -51.39 -0.49 35.99
C LYS A 164 -51.12 -0.70 37.47
N SER A 165 -51.14 -1.94 37.97
CA SER A 165 -50.83 -2.20 39.39
C SER A 165 -49.35 -1.96 39.70
N PHE A 166 -48.45 -2.29 38.77
CA PHE A 166 -47.02 -2.02 38.89
C PHE A 166 -46.71 -0.52 38.86
N ILE A 167 -47.30 0.23 37.90
CA ILE A 167 -47.16 1.69 37.83
C ILE A 167 -47.71 2.36 39.09
N LYS A 168 -48.86 1.91 39.61
CA LYS A 168 -49.40 2.41 40.89
C LYS A 168 -48.46 2.13 42.07
N LYS A 169 -47.81 0.96 42.08
CA LYS A 169 -46.84 0.61 43.12
C LYS A 169 -45.60 1.50 43.06
N ILE A 170 -45.07 1.76 41.85
CA ILE A 170 -43.97 2.71 41.63
C ILE A 170 -44.37 4.12 42.06
N HIS A 171 -45.57 4.57 41.71
CA HIS A 171 -46.02 5.92 42.08
C HIS A 171 -46.15 6.09 43.60
N LYS A 172 -46.68 5.08 44.29
CA LYS A 172 -46.75 5.06 45.75
C LYS A 172 -45.35 5.08 46.39
N GLN A 173 -44.41 4.28 45.86
CA GLN A 173 -43.03 4.29 46.35
C GLN A 173 -42.35 5.65 46.12
N HIS A 174 -42.61 6.29 44.98
CA HIS A 174 -42.08 7.62 44.68
C HIS A 174 -42.65 8.69 45.62
N GLU A 175 -43.92 8.58 45.99
CA GLU A 175 -44.57 9.47 46.96
C GLU A 175 -44.01 9.27 48.38
N GLU A 176 -43.77 8.02 48.80
CA GLU A 176 -43.09 7.70 50.06
C GLU A 176 -41.66 8.26 50.09
N VAL A 177 -40.90 8.14 49.00
CA VAL A 177 -39.55 8.71 48.89
C VAL A 177 -39.59 10.25 48.98
N LEU A 178 -40.53 10.90 48.30
CA LEU A 178 -40.71 12.36 48.39
C LEU A 178 -41.06 12.80 49.81
N GLN A 179 -41.90 12.03 50.52
CA GLN A 179 -42.24 12.32 51.90
C GLN A 179 -41.02 12.20 52.82
N ILE A 180 -40.20 11.17 52.65
CA ILE A 180 -38.94 11.00 53.39
C ILE A 180 -37.96 12.14 53.05
N MET A 181 -37.84 12.53 51.78
CA MET A 181 -36.99 13.64 51.37
C MET A 181 -37.43 14.96 52.01
N ASN A 182 -38.74 15.23 52.07
CA ASN A 182 -39.27 16.42 52.75
C ASN A 182 -39.03 16.38 54.26
N GLN A 183 -39.20 15.23 54.90
CA GLN A 183 -38.87 15.06 56.33
C GLN A 183 -37.37 15.29 56.57
N ASN A 184 -36.51 14.73 55.72
CA ASN A 184 -35.07 14.95 55.80
C ASN A 184 -34.70 16.41 55.57
N ALA A 185 -35.33 17.10 54.62
CA ALA A 185 -35.14 18.53 54.41
C ALA A 185 -35.55 19.35 55.65
N MET A 186 -36.67 19.01 56.28
CA MET A 186 -37.09 19.62 57.54
C MET A 186 -36.11 19.34 58.68
N LEU A 187 -35.62 18.11 58.82
CA LEU A 187 -34.62 17.74 59.81
C LEU A 187 -33.30 18.48 59.57
N ILE A 188 -32.84 18.58 58.32
CA ILE A 188 -31.66 19.35 57.95
C ILE A 188 -31.84 20.83 58.29
N ASN A 189 -33.01 21.41 58.02
CA ASN A 189 -33.30 22.79 58.40
C ASN A 189 -33.34 22.96 59.92
N ARG A 190 -33.93 22.02 60.65
CA ARG A 190 -33.96 22.02 62.13
C ARG A 190 -32.55 21.87 62.73
N LEU A 191 -31.69 21.05 62.13
CA LEU A 191 -30.30 20.87 62.53
C LEU A 191 -29.47 22.13 62.25
N LYS A 192 -29.72 22.81 61.14
CA LYS A 192 -29.13 24.14 60.83
C LYS A 192 -29.58 25.21 61.83
N GLU A 193 -30.86 25.23 62.20
CA GLU A 193 -31.40 26.14 63.24
C GLU A 193 -30.75 25.88 64.61
N LEU A 194 -30.32 24.65 64.89
CA LEU A 194 -29.62 24.26 66.13
C LEU A 194 -28.09 24.41 66.05
N GLY A 195 -27.55 24.99 64.97
CA GLY A 195 -26.12 25.29 64.83
C GLY A 195 -25.22 24.08 64.57
N ILE A 196 -25.78 22.94 64.16
CA ILE A 196 -25.02 21.72 63.84
C ILE A 196 -24.68 21.73 62.34
N ASP A 197 -23.41 21.96 62.00
CA ASP A 197 -22.94 22.02 60.63
C ASP A 197 -22.87 20.62 60.00
N CYS A 198 -23.71 20.36 58.98
CA CYS A 198 -23.88 19.06 58.34
C CYS A 198 -22.89 18.85 57.17
N SER A 199 -21.66 19.35 57.32
CA SER A 199 -20.62 19.37 56.28
C SER A 199 -20.05 17.99 55.92
N SER A 200 -20.48 16.92 56.59
CA SER A 200 -20.14 15.52 56.28
C SER A 200 -21.08 14.81 55.28
N VAL A 201 -22.19 15.42 54.86
CA VAL A 201 -23.17 14.78 53.93
C VAL A 201 -22.88 15.05 52.44
N LYS A 202 -21.94 15.94 52.12
CA LYS A 202 -21.53 16.27 50.74
C LYS A 202 -20.85 15.13 49.96
N GLN A 203 -20.67 13.95 50.55
CA GLN A 203 -20.09 12.79 49.85
C GLN A 203 -21.10 12.01 48.99
N PHE A 204 -22.41 12.28 49.08
CA PHE A 204 -23.44 11.54 48.33
C PHE A 204 -24.00 12.24 47.08
N GLU A 205 -23.78 13.55 46.90
CA GLU A 205 -24.22 14.27 45.68
C GLU A 205 -23.40 13.91 44.43
N THR A 206 -22.20 13.34 44.60
CA THR A 206 -21.33 13.01 43.46
C THR A 206 -21.70 11.71 42.74
N VAL A 207 -22.57 10.88 43.32
CA VAL A 207 -22.91 9.55 42.77
C VAL A 207 -24.18 9.58 41.89
N LEU A 208 -25.06 10.57 42.06
CA LEU A 208 -26.35 10.64 41.33
C LEU A 208 -26.31 11.39 39.99
N ASN A 209 -25.22 12.10 39.66
CA ASN A 209 -25.07 12.82 38.38
C ASN A 209 -24.31 12.02 37.29
N LYS A 210 -24.21 10.69 37.41
CA LYS A 210 -23.49 9.84 36.44
C LYS A 210 -24.25 8.61 35.91
N THR A 211 -25.59 8.63 35.96
CA THR A 211 -26.46 7.71 35.23
C THR A 211 -27.59 8.48 34.61
#